data_AF-A0A0S2W8Y3-F1
#
_entry.id   AF-A0A0S2W8Y3-F1
#
_cell.length_a   1.000
_cell.length_b   1.000
_cell.length_c   1.000
_cell.angle_alpha   90.00
_cell.angle_beta   90.00
_cell.angle_gamma   90.00
#
_symmetry.space_group_name_H-M   'P 1'
#
loop_
_entity.id
_entity.type
_entity.pdbx_description
1 polymer ?
#
loop_
_entity_poly.entity_id
_entity_poly.type
_entity_poly.pdbx_seq_one_letter_code
_entity_poly.pdbx_strand_id
1 'polypeptide(L)'
;MNREPEEKQEHESGGLQHAAEHERPHKRLSVMNYLTILFAAAFLLLLLSYLMQQRTNSETIEGLKQSVSAMQSIDSLQKEKEGLESQVALLEEQVAHLEGQVSALQNETAALQSTAEEQAHAAEAMDWFWRIQRELSRGRYGSARSLVEAFQATGLEDCLPTDHPADPEGPSPAEQYQEILAVLY
;
A
#
# COMPACT_ATOMS: atom_id res chain seq x y z
N MET A 1 -51.49 116.62 6.02
CA MET A 1 -52.02 115.26 5.75
C MET A 1 -50.81 114.38 5.47
N ASN A 2 -50.53 113.40 6.34
CA ASN A 2 -50.82 111.96 6.16
C ASN A 2 -50.04 111.32 4.99
N ARG A 3 -49.36 110.18 5.13
CA ARG A 3 -49.35 109.19 6.23
C ARG A 3 -48.04 108.35 6.22
N GLU A 4 -47.63 107.96 7.42
CA GLU A 4 -46.68 106.91 7.91
C GLU A 4 -45.74 106.12 6.94
N PRO A 5 -44.48 105.87 7.37
CA PRO A 5 -43.55 104.88 6.79
C PRO A 5 -43.39 103.61 7.65
N GLU A 6 -42.99 102.49 7.02
CA GLU A 6 -42.19 101.35 7.55
C GLU A 6 -41.80 100.49 6.34
N GLU A 7 -40.75 99.68 6.25
CA GLU A 7 -39.40 99.61 6.81
C GLU A 7 -38.72 98.40 6.10
N LYS A 8 -37.39 98.45 5.91
CA LYS A 8 -36.43 97.33 5.67
C LYS A 8 -36.25 96.66 4.29
N GLN A 9 -34.95 96.40 4.03
CA GLN A 9 -34.31 95.60 2.97
C GLN A 9 -34.42 96.22 1.54
N GLU A 10 -33.39 96.33 0.69
CA GLU A 10 -32.00 95.82 0.66
C GLU A 10 -31.03 96.97 0.24
N HIS A 11 -29.73 96.85 -0.11
CA HIS A 11 -28.76 95.74 -0.25
C HIS A 11 -27.33 96.26 0.12
N GLU A 12 -26.29 95.57 -0.36
CA GLU A 12 -24.84 95.75 -0.16
C GLU A 12 -24.20 97.09 -0.58
N SER A 13 -23.27 97.58 0.24
CA SER A 13 -22.28 98.61 -0.10
C SER A 13 -20.89 98.00 -0.25
N GLY A 14 -20.28 98.13 -1.43
CA GLY A 14 -18.93 97.63 -1.70
C GLY A 14 -17.84 98.66 -1.40
N GLY A 15 -16.66 98.20 -0.96
CA GLY A 15 -15.51 99.09 -0.74
C GLY A 15 -14.52 98.60 0.33
N LEU A 16 -13.85 97.47 0.07
CA LEU A 16 -12.70 97.03 0.88
C LEU A 16 -11.57 98.08 0.81
N GLN A 17 -10.87 98.33 1.93
CA GLN A 17 -9.40 98.17 2.04
C GLN A 17 -8.80 98.58 3.40
N HIS A 18 -7.95 97.69 3.95
CA HIS A 18 -6.82 97.93 4.88
C HIS A 18 -7.10 98.76 6.16
N ALA A 19 -7.33 98.21 7.36
CA ALA A 19 -6.70 97.07 8.05
C ALA A 19 -5.18 97.22 8.25
N ALA A 20 -4.78 97.75 9.43
CA ALA A 20 -3.60 97.37 10.24
C ALA A 20 -3.22 98.47 11.26
N GLU A 21 -4.11 98.78 12.20
CA GLU A 21 -3.75 99.53 13.42
C GLU A 21 -3.95 98.63 14.65
N HIS A 22 -3.08 98.80 15.65
CA HIS A 22 -3.02 98.17 16.97
C HIS A 22 -2.01 97.02 17.21
N GLU A 23 -0.92 97.45 17.86
CA GLU A 23 -0.33 96.87 19.07
C GLU A 23 0.73 95.74 19.03
N ARG A 24 1.61 95.84 20.04
CA ARG A 24 2.78 95.02 20.35
C ARG A 24 2.39 94.01 21.46
N PRO A 25 3.31 93.17 21.96
CA PRO A 25 4.00 92.06 21.30
C PRO A 25 3.56 90.70 21.91
N HIS A 26 3.18 89.72 21.08
CA HIS A 26 2.60 88.46 21.61
C HIS A 26 3.63 87.45 22.15
N LYS A 27 3.58 87.29 23.48
CA LYS A 27 3.98 86.16 24.35
C LYS A 27 4.68 84.93 23.72
N ARG A 28 5.81 84.55 24.34
CA ARG A 28 6.57 83.29 24.16
C ARG A 28 5.81 82.02 24.65
N LEU A 29 4.60 81.76 24.15
CA LEU A 29 3.79 80.58 24.52
C LEU A 29 3.50 79.63 23.35
N SER A 30 4.02 79.91 22.15
CA SER A 30 3.77 79.10 20.94
C SER A 30 5.07 78.63 20.28
N VAL A 31 5.93 77.98 21.07
CA VAL A 31 7.09 77.20 20.58
C VAL A 31 7.13 75.86 21.30
N MET A 32 6.95 75.85 22.63
CA MET A 32 6.71 74.63 23.43
C MET A 32 5.58 73.78 22.85
N ASN A 33 4.44 74.38 22.47
CA ASN A 33 3.31 73.64 21.91
C ASN A 33 3.62 73.04 20.53
N TYR A 34 4.40 73.72 19.68
CA TYR A 34 4.85 73.12 18.41
C TYR A 34 5.87 72.01 18.65
N LEU A 35 6.74 72.13 19.65
CA LEU A 35 7.68 71.09 20.03
C LEU A 35 6.95 69.84 20.57
N THR A 36 5.91 70.00 21.39
CA THR A 36 5.12 68.86 21.89
C THR A 36 4.27 68.23 20.79
N ILE A 37 3.70 69.01 19.88
CA ILE A 37 2.99 68.49 18.69
C ILE A 37 3.97 67.75 17.77
N LEU A 38 5.17 68.28 17.52
CA LEU A 38 6.21 67.63 16.72
C LEU A 38 6.70 66.33 17.38
N PHE A 39 6.89 66.33 18.70
CA PHE A 39 7.27 65.14 19.46
C PHE A 39 6.15 64.09 19.45
N ALA A 40 4.89 64.49 19.63
CA ALA A 40 3.73 63.61 19.54
C ALA A 40 3.55 63.05 18.11
N ALA A 41 3.77 63.86 17.08
CA ALA A 41 3.76 63.41 15.68
C ALA A 41 4.90 62.42 15.40
N ALA A 42 6.11 62.66 15.90
CA ALA A 42 7.23 61.72 15.81
C ALA A 42 6.93 60.41 16.57
N PHE A 43 6.27 60.49 17.74
CA PHE A 43 5.83 59.31 18.48
C PHE A 43 4.74 58.53 17.75
N LEU A 44 3.79 59.22 17.11
CA LEU A 44 2.77 58.59 16.25
C LEU A 44 3.39 57.95 15.01
N LEU A 45 4.39 58.58 14.39
CA LEU A 45 5.12 57.99 13.26
C LEU A 45 5.94 56.77 13.71
N LEU A 46 6.58 56.82 14.88
CA LEU A 46 7.25 55.66 15.49
C LEU A 46 6.25 54.55 15.84
N LEU A 47 5.07 54.88 16.37
CA LEU A 47 4.00 53.92 16.67
C LEU A 47 3.47 53.27 15.38
N LEU A 48 3.25 54.06 14.32
CA LEU A 48 2.74 53.58 13.04
C LEU A 48 3.79 52.73 12.30
N SER A 49 5.07 53.13 12.37
CA SER A 49 6.22 52.33 11.92
C SER A 49 6.34 51.02 12.71
N TYR A 50 6.18 51.06 14.04
CA TYR A 50 6.19 49.89 14.91
C TYR A 50 5.03 48.94 14.60
N LEU A 51 3.82 49.46 14.35
CA LEU A 51 2.65 48.66 13.97
C LEU A 51 2.81 48.03 12.58
N MET A 52 3.38 48.76 11.61
CA MET A 52 3.78 48.22 10.31
C MET A 52 4.83 47.11 10.48
N GLN A 53 5.83 47.33 11.33
CA GLN A 53 6.88 46.35 11.60
C GLN A 53 6.37 45.13 12.39
N GLN A 54 5.35 45.30 13.24
CA GLN A 54 4.68 44.20 13.93
C GLN A 54 3.86 43.34 12.95
N ARG A 55 3.19 43.96 11.96
CA ARG A 55 2.48 43.27 10.87
C ARG A 55 3.43 42.54 9.92
N THR A 56 4.52 43.18 9.47
CA THR A 56 5.49 42.53 8.57
C THR A 56 6.28 41.44 9.28
N ASN A 57 6.57 41.58 10.58
CA ASN A 57 7.14 40.49 11.38
C ASN A 57 6.15 39.33 11.55
N SER A 58 4.84 39.58 11.76
CA SER A 58 3.88 38.47 11.83
C SER A 58 3.75 37.74 10.51
N GLU A 59 3.63 38.45 9.37
CA GLU A 59 3.47 37.81 8.06
C GLU A 59 4.72 37.04 7.60
N THR A 60 5.93 37.55 7.88
CA THR A 60 7.17 36.83 7.56
C THR A 60 7.42 35.63 8.48
N ILE A 61 7.04 35.72 9.77
CA ILE A 61 7.11 34.59 10.70
C ILE A 61 6.02 33.55 10.41
N GLU A 62 4.82 33.95 9.97
CA GLU A 62 3.77 33.04 9.51
C GLU A 62 4.18 32.35 8.21
N GLY A 63 4.74 33.07 7.24
CA GLY A 63 5.33 32.49 6.04
C GLY A 63 6.46 31.50 6.33
N LEU A 64 7.38 31.82 7.25
CA LEU A 64 8.40 30.87 7.70
C LEU A 64 7.79 29.67 8.43
N LYS A 65 6.81 29.86 9.33
CA LYS A 65 6.14 28.76 10.03
C LYS A 65 5.38 27.85 9.08
N GLN A 66 4.71 28.41 8.06
CA GLN A 66 4.02 27.65 7.03
C GLN A 66 5.01 26.90 6.13
N SER A 67 6.16 27.49 5.81
CA SER A 67 7.24 26.81 5.09
C SER A 67 7.89 25.70 5.91
N VAL A 68 8.12 25.91 7.22
CA VAL A 68 8.62 24.89 8.15
C VAL A 68 7.58 23.79 8.35
N SER A 69 6.29 24.12 8.44
CA SER A 69 5.21 23.15 8.52
C SER A 69 5.07 22.34 7.25
N ALA A 70 5.21 22.95 6.06
CA ALA A 70 5.21 22.25 4.79
C ALA A 70 6.42 21.32 4.65
N MET A 71 7.59 21.76 5.13
CA MET A 71 8.81 20.94 5.17
C MET A 71 8.69 19.77 6.16
N GLN A 72 8.08 19.98 7.33
CA GLN A 72 7.73 18.91 8.27
C GLN A 72 6.69 17.94 7.69
N SER A 73 5.72 18.43 6.92
CA SER A 73 4.79 17.57 6.19
C SER A 73 5.49 16.74 5.12
N ILE A 74 6.44 17.32 4.36
CA ILE A 74 7.27 16.59 3.40
C ILE A 74 8.11 15.52 4.11
N ASP A 75 8.78 15.85 5.23
CA ASP A 75 9.53 14.87 6.04
C ASP A 75 8.62 13.74 6.55
N SER A 76 7.38 14.04 6.95
CA SER A 76 6.42 13.00 7.38
C SER A 76 5.95 12.13 6.22
N LEU A 77 5.68 12.72 5.05
CA LEU A 77 5.24 12.01 3.85
C LEU A 77 6.37 11.14 3.28
N GLN A 78 7.62 11.59 3.41
CA GLN A 78 8.79 10.83 2.99
C GLN A 78 9.06 9.65 3.93
N LYS A 79 8.94 9.83 5.26
CA LYS A 79 8.99 8.71 6.23
C LYS A 79 7.85 7.71 6.03
N GLU A 80 6.65 8.19 5.69
CA GLU A 80 5.52 7.33 5.34
C GLU A 80 5.81 6.54 4.06
N LYS A 81 6.38 7.19 3.03
CA LYS A 81 6.81 6.53 1.79
C LYS A 81 7.89 5.48 2.04
N GLU A 82 8.92 5.79 2.83
CA GLU A 82 9.97 4.84 3.24
C GLU A 82 9.38 3.66 4.04
N GLY A 83 8.39 3.92 4.91
CA GLY A 83 7.65 2.90 5.65
C GLY A 83 6.73 2.03 4.78
N LEU A 84 6.17 2.60 3.70
CA LEU A 84 5.41 1.85 2.69
C LEU A 84 6.34 1.01 1.82
N GLU A 85 7.47 1.55 1.36
CA GLU A 85 8.47 0.82 0.57
C GLU A 85 9.04 -0.38 1.36
N SER A 86 9.29 -0.20 2.66
CA SER A 86 9.69 -1.29 3.57
C SER A 86 8.60 -2.37 3.70
N GLN A 87 7.32 -1.98 3.82
CA GLN A 87 6.20 -2.94 3.85
C GLN A 87 6.01 -3.66 2.52
N VAL A 88 6.19 -2.98 1.38
CA VAL A 88 6.13 -3.59 0.05
C VAL A 88 7.24 -4.63 -0.10
N ALA A 89 8.48 -4.29 0.25
CA ALA A 89 9.60 -5.24 0.21
C ALA A 89 9.36 -6.47 1.10
N LEU A 90 8.83 -6.29 2.31
CA LEU A 90 8.47 -7.39 3.22
C LEU A 90 7.30 -8.24 2.70
N LEU A 91 6.34 -7.64 1.99
CA LEU A 91 5.24 -8.36 1.33
C LEU A 91 5.75 -9.14 0.11
N GLU A 92 6.64 -8.56 -0.69
CA GLU A 92 7.30 -9.23 -1.82
C GLU A 92 8.13 -10.44 -1.36
N GLU A 93 8.90 -10.31 -0.27
CA GLU A 93 9.63 -11.43 0.35
C GLU A 93 8.68 -12.54 0.84
N GLN A 94 7.57 -12.17 1.51
CA GLN A 94 6.55 -13.13 1.94
C GLN A 94 5.87 -13.83 0.75
N VAL A 95 5.55 -13.11 -0.33
CA VAL A 95 4.98 -13.70 -1.56
C VAL A 95 5.97 -14.68 -2.17
N ALA A 96 7.24 -14.29 -2.37
CA ALA A 96 8.27 -15.19 -2.91
C ALA A 96 8.47 -16.45 -2.04
N HIS A 97 8.43 -16.30 -0.71
CA HIS A 97 8.52 -17.43 0.22
C HIS A 97 7.27 -18.34 0.19
N LEU A 98 6.07 -17.78 0.00
CA LEU A 98 4.83 -18.55 -0.16
C LEU A 98 4.78 -19.27 -1.51
N GLU A 99 5.19 -18.61 -2.60
CA GLU A 99 5.33 -19.23 -3.93
C GLU A 99 6.33 -20.38 -3.91
N GLY A 100 7.47 -20.20 -3.23
CA GLY A 100 8.45 -21.26 -2.98
C GLY A 100 7.85 -22.47 -2.27
N GLN A 101 7.12 -22.25 -1.16
CA GLN A 101 6.42 -23.32 -0.44
C GLN A 101 5.35 -24.02 -1.28
N VAL A 102 4.55 -23.26 -2.05
CA VAL A 102 3.54 -23.84 -2.95
C VAL A 102 4.20 -24.72 -4.01
N SER A 103 5.33 -24.29 -4.60
CA SER A 103 6.06 -25.12 -5.57
C SER A 103 6.64 -26.40 -4.95
N ALA A 104 7.14 -26.33 -3.71
CA ALA A 104 7.63 -27.50 -2.98
C ALA A 104 6.49 -28.49 -2.67
N LEU A 105 5.36 -28.01 -2.16
CA LEU A 105 4.17 -28.82 -1.87
C LEU A 105 3.56 -29.43 -3.15
N GLN A 106 3.60 -28.72 -4.28
CA GLN A 106 3.16 -29.26 -5.57
C GLN A 106 4.07 -30.42 -6.03
N ASN A 107 5.39 -30.27 -5.92
CA ASN A 107 6.33 -31.34 -6.24
C ASN A 107 6.18 -32.57 -5.31
N GLU A 108 5.99 -32.34 -4.00
CA GLU A 108 5.71 -33.41 -3.03
C GLU A 108 4.39 -34.12 -3.34
N THR A 109 3.33 -33.37 -3.66
CA THR A 109 2.03 -33.94 -4.03
C THR A 109 2.11 -34.76 -5.31
N ALA A 110 2.85 -34.28 -6.33
CA ALA A 110 3.06 -35.02 -7.58
C ALA A 110 3.87 -36.31 -7.36
N ALA A 111 4.91 -36.26 -6.53
CA ALA A 111 5.67 -37.45 -6.14
C ALA A 111 4.80 -38.47 -5.40
N LEU A 112 4.00 -38.01 -4.43
CA LEU A 112 3.06 -38.86 -3.70
C LEU A 112 2.00 -39.48 -4.63
N GLN A 113 1.49 -38.71 -5.60
CA GLN A 113 0.57 -39.24 -6.63
C GLN A 113 1.22 -40.33 -7.48
N SER A 114 2.44 -40.12 -8.00
CA SER A 114 3.18 -41.17 -8.73
C SER A 114 3.32 -42.45 -7.89
N THR A 115 3.77 -42.32 -6.64
CA THR A 115 3.94 -43.51 -5.77
C THR A 115 2.60 -44.19 -5.43
N ALA A 116 1.50 -43.45 -5.37
CA ALA A 116 0.17 -44.01 -5.13
C ALA A 116 -0.40 -44.72 -6.38
N GLU A 117 -0.14 -44.18 -7.57
CA GLU A 117 -0.49 -44.80 -8.85
C GLU A 117 0.33 -46.08 -9.08
N GLU A 118 1.64 -46.04 -8.85
CA GLU A 118 2.53 -47.21 -8.86
C GLU A 118 2.04 -48.31 -7.90
N GLN A 119 1.70 -47.96 -6.66
CA GLN A 119 1.14 -48.90 -5.68
C GLN A 119 -0.23 -49.45 -6.08
N ALA A 120 -1.10 -48.63 -6.69
CA ALA A 120 -2.40 -49.07 -7.18
C ALA A 120 -2.27 -50.07 -8.34
N HIS A 121 -1.39 -49.78 -9.30
CA HIS A 121 -1.08 -50.68 -10.42
C HIS A 121 -0.44 -51.99 -9.94
N ALA A 122 0.48 -51.93 -8.98
CA ALA A 122 1.05 -53.14 -8.37
C ALA A 122 0.00 -53.98 -7.62
N ALA A 123 -0.93 -53.33 -6.91
CA ALA A 123 -2.03 -54.02 -6.24
C ALA A 123 -3.01 -54.69 -7.23
N GLU A 124 -3.32 -54.03 -8.36
CA GLU A 124 -4.13 -54.62 -9.43
C GLU A 124 -3.41 -55.81 -10.09
N ALA A 125 -2.12 -55.66 -10.41
CA ALA A 125 -1.29 -56.74 -10.94
C ALA A 125 -1.26 -57.96 -10.00
N MET A 126 -1.19 -57.74 -8.69
CA MET A 126 -1.26 -58.80 -7.69
C MET A 126 -2.64 -59.50 -7.62
N ASP A 127 -3.77 -58.80 -7.81
CA ASP A 127 -5.09 -59.47 -7.91
C ASP A 127 -5.16 -60.37 -9.15
N TRP A 128 -4.69 -59.88 -10.29
CA TRP A 128 -4.59 -60.68 -11.52
C TRP A 128 -3.73 -61.93 -11.32
N PHE A 129 -2.54 -61.78 -10.75
CA PHE A 129 -1.64 -62.89 -10.40
C PHE A 129 -2.33 -63.93 -9.51
N TRP A 130 -2.94 -63.51 -8.39
CA TRP A 130 -3.63 -64.43 -7.48
C TRP A 130 -4.85 -65.11 -8.11
N ARG A 131 -5.54 -64.45 -9.05
CA ARG A 131 -6.65 -65.05 -9.81
C ARG A 131 -6.16 -66.13 -10.78
N ILE A 132 -5.04 -65.89 -11.47
CA ILE A 132 -4.39 -66.88 -12.35
C ILE A 132 -3.92 -68.08 -11.53
N GLN A 133 -3.17 -67.84 -10.45
CA GLN A 133 -2.64 -68.89 -9.56
C GLN A 133 -3.75 -69.75 -8.93
N ARG A 134 -4.91 -69.14 -8.60
CA ARG A 134 -6.09 -69.84 -8.07
C ARG A 134 -6.74 -70.78 -9.08
N GLU A 135 -6.87 -70.40 -10.35
CA GLU A 135 -7.43 -71.29 -11.38
C GLU A 135 -6.43 -72.38 -11.82
N LEU A 136 -5.12 -72.11 -11.76
CA LEU A 136 -4.08 -73.13 -11.93
C LEU A 136 -4.10 -74.18 -10.82
N SER A 137 -4.23 -73.75 -9.56
CA SER A 137 -4.39 -74.64 -8.40
C SER A 137 -5.66 -75.51 -8.47
N ARG A 138 -6.64 -75.11 -9.30
CA ARG A 138 -7.87 -75.87 -9.62
C ARG A 138 -7.73 -76.76 -10.86
N GLY A 139 -6.55 -76.80 -11.50
CA GLY A 139 -6.27 -77.58 -12.71
C GLY A 139 -6.93 -77.03 -13.99
N ARG A 140 -7.37 -75.77 -14.00
CA ARG A 140 -8.14 -75.18 -15.11
C ARG A 140 -7.24 -74.37 -16.06
N TYR A 141 -6.28 -75.05 -16.68
CA TYR A 141 -5.27 -74.44 -17.56
C TYR A 141 -5.85 -73.57 -18.68
N GLY A 142 -6.98 -73.98 -19.30
CA GLY A 142 -7.64 -73.17 -20.33
C GLY A 142 -8.19 -71.83 -19.81
N SER A 143 -8.78 -71.82 -18.61
CA SER A 143 -9.25 -70.59 -17.96
C SER A 143 -8.08 -69.72 -17.50
N ALA A 144 -7.03 -70.34 -16.95
CA ALA A 144 -5.80 -69.64 -16.57
C ALA A 144 -5.15 -68.94 -17.78
N ARG A 145 -5.06 -69.60 -18.94
CA ARG A 145 -4.53 -69.02 -20.17
C ARG A 145 -5.35 -67.81 -20.67
N SER A 146 -6.69 -67.89 -20.60
CA SER A 146 -7.54 -66.72 -20.93
C SER A 146 -7.41 -65.56 -19.94
N LEU A 147 -7.10 -65.84 -18.67
CA LEU A 147 -6.82 -64.79 -17.66
C LEU A 147 -5.43 -64.18 -17.85
N VAL A 148 -4.44 -64.98 -18.25
CA VAL A 148 -3.12 -64.51 -18.69
C VAL A 148 -3.28 -63.56 -19.87
N GLU A 149 -3.91 -63.98 -20.98
CA GLU A 149 -4.11 -63.13 -22.17
C GLU A 149 -4.85 -61.82 -21.83
N ALA A 150 -5.82 -61.87 -20.91
CA ALA A 150 -6.51 -60.67 -20.43
C ALA A 150 -5.63 -59.74 -19.56
N PHE A 151 -4.70 -60.30 -18.77
CA PHE A 151 -3.73 -59.54 -17.97
C PHE A 151 -2.62 -58.94 -18.83
N GLN A 152 -2.12 -59.65 -19.85
CA GLN A 152 -1.18 -59.09 -20.83
C GLN A 152 -1.81 -57.90 -21.59
N ALA A 153 -3.12 -57.99 -21.88
CA ALA A 153 -3.86 -56.91 -22.53
C ALA A 153 -4.07 -55.65 -21.66
N THR A 154 -3.87 -55.69 -20.34
CA THR A 154 -3.86 -54.47 -19.50
C THR A 154 -2.50 -53.78 -19.47
N GLY A 155 -1.42 -54.46 -19.87
CA GLY A 155 -0.05 -53.92 -19.80
C GLY A 155 0.51 -53.79 -18.38
N LEU A 156 -0.14 -54.39 -17.38
CA LEU A 156 0.26 -54.33 -15.97
C LEU A 156 1.30 -55.41 -15.58
N GLU A 157 1.86 -56.14 -16.54
CA GLU A 157 2.88 -57.18 -16.32
C GLU A 157 4.14 -56.60 -15.65
N ASP A 158 4.60 -55.44 -16.11
CA ASP A 158 5.78 -54.75 -15.57
C ASP A 158 5.53 -54.11 -14.19
N CYS A 159 4.25 -54.05 -13.73
CA CYS A 159 3.87 -53.56 -12.42
C CYS A 159 3.88 -54.67 -11.33
N LEU A 160 4.20 -55.91 -11.68
CA LEU A 160 4.35 -56.99 -10.69
C LEU A 160 5.54 -56.71 -9.75
N PRO A 161 5.36 -56.79 -8.42
CA PRO A 161 6.46 -56.62 -7.48
C PRO A 161 7.60 -57.62 -7.74
N THR A 162 8.81 -57.09 -7.91
CA THR A 162 10.06 -57.86 -7.99
C THR A 162 10.63 -58.18 -6.61
N ASP A 163 10.26 -57.42 -5.58
CA ASP A 163 10.65 -57.66 -4.19
C ASP A 163 9.55 -58.39 -3.43
N HIS A 164 9.93 -59.40 -2.64
CA HIS A 164 9.01 -60.06 -1.72
C HIS A 164 9.25 -59.59 -0.27
N PRO A 165 8.36 -58.75 0.31
CA PRO A 165 8.57 -58.21 1.66
C PRO A 165 8.38 -59.24 2.79
N ALA A 166 7.92 -60.46 2.49
CA ALA A 166 7.66 -61.52 3.47
C ALA A 166 8.76 -62.59 3.54
N ASP A 167 9.50 -62.82 2.44
CA ASP A 167 10.64 -63.73 2.39
C ASP A 167 11.63 -63.28 1.29
N PRO A 168 12.80 -62.73 1.63
CA PRO A 168 13.78 -62.23 0.66
C PRO A 168 14.57 -63.34 -0.05
N GLU A 169 14.41 -64.62 0.32
CA GLU A 169 15.00 -65.76 -0.39
C GLU A 169 13.97 -66.52 -1.26
N GLY A 170 12.69 -66.13 -1.22
CA GLY A 170 11.62 -66.71 -2.03
C GLY A 170 11.53 -66.09 -3.44
N PRO A 171 11.04 -66.83 -4.45
CA PRO A 171 10.84 -66.30 -5.80
C PRO A 171 9.79 -65.18 -5.77
N SER A 172 10.09 -64.06 -6.43
CA SER A 172 9.21 -62.89 -6.47
C SER A 172 7.88 -63.19 -7.21
N PRO A 173 6.80 -62.42 -6.96
CA PRO A 173 5.56 -62.54 -7.74
C PRO A 173 5.77 -62.43 -9.26
N ALA A 174 6.70 -61.57 -9.69
CA ALA A 174 7.10 -61.46 -11.11
C ALA A 174 7.75 -62.75 -11.65
N GLU A 175 8.69 -63.35 -10.92
CA GLU A 175 9.33 -64.62 -11.31
C GLU A 175 8.34 -65.80 -11.28
N GLN A 176 7.47 -65.88 -10.27
CA GLN A 176 6.41 -66.89 -10.20
C GLN A 176 5.44 -66.77 -11.38
N TYR A 177 5.15 -65.55 -11.84
CA TYR A 177 4.33 -65.33 -13.03
C TYR A 177 5.05 -65.82 -14.31
N GLN A 178 6.36 -65.57 -14.45
CA GLN A 178 7.15 -66.10 -15.57
C GLN A 178 7.24 -67.64 -15.57
N GLU A 179 7.37 -68.27 -14.41
CA GLU A 179 7.31 -69.74 -14.29
C GLU A 179 5.93 -70.28 -14.71
N ILE A 180 4.85 -69.61 -14.28
CA ILE A 180 3.48 -69.93 -14.72
C ILE A 180 3.32 -69.84 -16.24
N LEU A 181 3.89 -68.82 -16.88
CA LEU A 181 3.87 -68.70 -18.35
C LEU A 181 4.61 -69.88 -19.01
N ALA A 182 5.78 -70.26 -18.51
CA ALA A 182 6.57 -71.38 -19.02
C ALA A 182 5.93 -72.78 -18.81
N VAL A 183 4.94 -72.89 -17.93
CA VAL A 183 4.13 -74.11 -17.74
C VAL A 183 2.85 -74.11 -18.62
N LEU A 184 2.38 -72.93 -19.03
CA LEU A 184 1.15 -72.76 -19.83
C LEU A 184 1.36 -72.70 -21.36
N TYR A 185 2.59 -72.48 -21.81
CA TYR A 185 2.97 -72.28 -23.23
C TYR A 185 4.13 -73.20 -23.65
#